data_AF-A0A6F8TS77-F1
#
_entry.id   AF-A0A6F8TS77-F1
#
_cell.length_a   1.000
_cell.length_b   1.000
_cell.length_c   1.000
_cell.angle_alpha   90.00
_cell.angle_beta   90.00
_cell.angle_gamma   90.00
#
_symmetry.space_group_name_H-M   'P 1'
#
loop_
_entity.id
_entity.type
_entity.pdbx_description
1 polymer ?
#
loop_
_entity_poly.entity_id
_entity_poly.type
_entity_poly.pdbx_seq_one_letter_code
_entity_poly.pdbx_strand_id
1 'polypeptide(L)'
;MTINNNVVNGLAPTEKLIRNIKLMIFIVFTFVSPHIAFGSLYNFFSLAYNLGEIGILDQIYFSFGLQYAIPMNEKFYPTAKLLNALNSLGVGRMLQYLHFFSTKTIELTVFAAIGNIFFDILRNERA
;
A
#
# COMPACT_ATOMS: atom_id res chain seq x y z
N MET A 1 -30.80 -4.18 41.38
CA MET A 1 -30.00 -4.82 40.31
C MET A 1 -29.35 -3.70 39.51
N THR A 2 -28.14 -3.32 39.88
CA THR A 2 -27.38 -2.25 39.25
C THR A 2 -26.72 -2.84 38.01
N ILE A 3 -27.26 -2.51 36.82
CA ILE A 3 -26.64 -2.91 35.55
C ILE A 3 -25.35 -2.10 35.44
N ASN A 4 -24.22 -2.81 35.51
CA ASN A 4 -22.89 -2.24 35.46
C ASN A 4 -22.60 -1.82 34.01
N ASN A 5 -22.74 -0.52 33.72
CA ASN A 5 -22.54 0.07 32.39
C ASN A 5 -21.10 -0.02 31.85
N ASN A 6 -20.18 -0.68 32.58
CA ASN A 6 -18.77 -0.80 32.19
C ASN A 6 -18.48 -1.88 31.14
N VAL A 7 -19.48 -2.66 30.71
CA VAL A 7 -19.30 -3.74 29.71
C VAL A 7 -19.43 -3.24 28.27
N VAL A 8 -19.78 -1.97 28.04
CA VAL A 8 -19.92 -1.42 26.68
C VAL A 8 -18.56 -1.20 25.98
N ASN A 9 -17.43 -1.31 26.70
CA ASN A 9 -16.07 -1.10 26.16
C ASN A 9 -15.08 -2.26 26.48
N GLY A 10 -15.57 -3.50 26.58
CA GLY A 10 -14.91 -4.65 27.22
C GLY A 10 -13.63 -5.23 26.58
N LEU A 11 -12.52 -4.50 26.64
CA LEU A 11 -11.16 -5.09 26.56
C LEU A 11 -10.33 -4.58 27.73
N ALA A 12 -9.52 -5.45 28.33
CA ALA A 12 -8.53 -5.05 29.31
C ALA A 12 -7.55 -4.03 28.67
N PRO A 13 -6.95 -3.08 29.42
CA PRO A 13 -6.07 -2.06 28.86
C PRO A 13 -4.93 -2.62 27.98
N THR A 14 -4.39 -3.78 28.36
CA THR A 14 -3.37 -4.53 27.61
C THR A 14 -3.90 -5.09 26.29
N GLU A 15 -5.12 -5.61 26.27
CA GLU A 15 -5.76 -6.14 25.05
C GLU A 15 -6.08 -5.02 24.06
N LYS A 16 -6.50 -3.84 24.56
CA LYS A 16 -6.72 -2.64 23.75
C LYS A 16 -5.41 -2.17 23.10
N LEU A 17 -4.30 -2.17 23.84
CA LEU A 17 -2.98 -1.83 23.31
C LEU A 17 -2.53 -2.81 22.22
N ILE A 18 -2.63 -4.12 22.46
CA ILE A 18 -2.27 -5.16 21.48
C ILE A 18 -3.10 -5.01 20.20
N ARG A 19 -4.40 -4.76 20.32
CA ARG A 19 -5.29 -4.52 19.17
C ARG A 19 -4.83 -3.33 18.34
N ASN A 20 -4.50 -2.22 18.99
CA ASN A 20 -4.06 -1.00 18.31
C ASN A 20 -2.71 -1.20 17.59
N ILE A 21 -1.77 -1.91 18.21
CA ILE A 21 -0.50 -2.27 17.57
C ILE A 21 -0.74 -3.14 16.34
N LYS A 22 -1.60 -4.16 16.43
CA LYS A 22 -1.96 -5.02 15.29
C LYS A 22 -2.58 -4.20 14.15
N LEU A 23 -3.46 -3.25 14.46
CA LEU A 23 -4.06 -2.36 13.47
C LEU A 23 -3.02 -1.45 12.80
N MET A 24 -2.09 -0.87 13.56
CA MET A 24 -0.99 -0.08 12.99
C MET A 24 -0.12 -0.92 12.05
N ILE A 25 0.29 -2.12 12.49
CA ILE A 25 1.09 -3.03 11.66
C ILE A 25 0.32 -3.39 10.40
N PHE A 26 -0.97 -3.71 10.51
CA PHE A 26 -1.82 -4.02 9.37
C PHE A 26 -1.90 -2.86 8.38
N ILE A 27 -2.10 -1.63 8.85
CA ILE A 27 -2.14 -0.43 8.01
C ILE A 27 -0.80 -0.27 7.28
N VAL A 28 0.32 -0.26 8.00
CA VAL A 28 1.66 -0.11 7.41
C VAL A 28 1.92 -1.21 6.38
N PHE A 29 1.63 -2.46 6.72
CA PHE A 29 1.83 -3.59 5.81
C PHE A 29 0.96 -3.50 4.56
N THR A 30 -0.28 -3.02 4.70
CA THR A 30 -1.21 -2.86 3.57
C THR A 30 -0.71 -1.81 2.57
N PHE A 31 -0.05 -0.75 3.04
CA PHE A 31 0.54 0.26 2.16
C PHE A 31 1.90 -0.17 1.59
N VAL A 32 2.75 -0.86 2.36
CA VAL A 32 4.12 -1.20 1.94
C VAL A 32 4.18 -2.48 1.10
N SER A 33 3.42 -3.52 1.46
CA SER A 33 3.54 -4.84 0.81
C SER A 33 3.23 -4.85 -0.68
N PRO A 34 2.27 -4.07 -1.22
CA PRO A 34 2.05 -4.03 -2.66
C PRO A 34 3.27 -3.50 -3.40
N HIS A 35 3.97 -2.51 -2.84
CA HIS A 35 5.16 -1.95 -3.47
C HIS A 35 6.32 -2.95 -3.52
N ILE A 36 6.45 -3.78 -2.48
CA ILE A 36 7.44 -4.88 -2.48
C ILE A 36 7.08 -5.90 -3.56
N ALA A 37 5.81 -6.31 -3.64
CA ALA A 37 5.35 -7.28 -4.62
C ALA A 37 5.55 -6.78 -6.06
N PHE A 38 5.10 -5.55 -6.36
CA PHE A 38 5.27 -4.96 -7.68
C PHE A 38 6.73 -4.59 -7.98
N GLY A 39 7.52 -4.19 -6.98
CA GLY A 39 8.97 -4.02 -7.13
C GLY A 39 9.64 -5.30 -7.63
N SER A 40 9.32 -6.45 -7.02
CA SER A 40 9.81 -7.76 -7.48
C SER A 40 9.31 -8.14 -8.89
N LEU A 41 8.07 -7.79 -9.25
CA LEU A 41 7.56 -8.00 -10.62
C LEU A 41 8.29 -7.12 -11.64
N TYR A 42 8.62 -5.88 -11.28
CA TYR A 42 9.45 -5.03 -12.11
C TYR A 42 10.88 -5.56 -12.23
N ASN A 43 11.39 -6.25 -11.21
CA ASN A 43 12.66 -6.97 -11.31
C ASN A 43 12.62 -8.04 -12.38
N PHE A 44 11.61 -8.89 -12.26
CA PHE A 44 11.40 -9.97 -13.19
C PHE A 44 11.24 -9.44 -14.61
N PHE A 45 10.50 -8.35 -14.80
CA PHE A 45 10.37 -7.67 -16.09
C PHE A 45 11.73 -7.15 -16.60
N SER A 46 12.52 -6.48 -15.75
CA SER A 46 13.85 -5.96 -16.11
C SER A 46 14.79 -7.06 -16.59
N LEU A 47 14.79 -8.20 -15.90
CA LEU A 47 15.57 -9.38 -16.26
C LEU A 47 15.07 -10.02 -17.56
N ALA A 48 13.76 -10.19 -17.71
CA ALA A 48 13.16 -10.81 -18.90
C ALA A 48 13.43 -10.03 -20.20
N TYR A 49 13.58 -8.71 -20.11
CA TYR A 49 13.84 -7.82 -21.26
C TYR A 49 15.29 -7.31 -21.32
N ASN A 50 16.20 -7.86 -20.52
CA ASN A 50 17.62 -7.48 -20.50
C ASN A 50 17.87 -5.97 -20.33
N LEU A 51 17.12 -5.30 -19.45
CA LEU A 51 17.21 -3.84 -19.25
C LEU A 51 18.41 -3.42 -18.37
N GLY A 52 19.21 -4.39 -17.92
CA GLY A 52 20.31 -4.24 -17.00
C GLY A 52 19.93 -4.57 -15.56
N GLU A 53 20.95 -4.64 -14.71
CA GLU A 53 20.76 -4.85 -13.27
C GLU A 53 20.33 -3.53 -12.63
N ILE A 54 19.07 -3.47 -12.25
CA ILE A 54 18.50 -2.40 -11.41
C ILE A 54 18.34 -3.00 -10.03
N GLY A 55 18.83 -2.32 -8.99
CA GLY A 55 18.72 -2.80 -7.62
C GLY A 55 17.27 -3.04 -7.20
N ILE A 56 17.01 -4.07 -6.40
CA ILE A 56 15.65 -4.38 -5.93
C ILE A 56 15.03 -3.20 -5.16
N LEU A 57 15.84 -2.46 -4.39
CA LEU A 57 15.40 -1.27 -3.68
C LEU A 57 14.99 -0.14 -4.63
N ASP A 58 15.72 0.04 -5.74
CA ASP A 58 15.36 1.04 -6.76
C ASP A 58 14.05 0.68 -7.45
N GLN A 59 13.73 -0.60 -7.58
CA GLN A 59 12.47 -1.06 -8.18
C GLN A 59 11.29 -0.99 -7.21
N ILE A 60 11.52 -1.22 -5.92
CA ILE A 60 10.51 -0.95 -4.89
C ILE A 60 10.23 0.55 -4.85
N TYR A 61 11.28 1.38 -4.89
CA TYR A 61 11.14 2.83 -5.00
C TYR A 61 10.45 3.25 -6.31
N PHE A 62 10.77 2.59 -7.43
CA PHE A 62 10.09 2.77 -8.69
C PHE A 62 8.59 2.48 -8.58
N SER A 63 8.25 1.34 -7.97
CA SER A 63 6.86 0.95 -7.71
C SER A 63 6.13 2.04 -6.89
N PHE A 64 6.74 2.50 -5.80
CA PHE A 64 6.20 3.59 -5.00
C PHE A 64 6.01 4.89 -5.81
N GLY A 65 7.05 5.33 -6.52
CA GLY A 65 7.00 6.56 -7.29
C GLY A 65 6.02 6.51 -8.47
N LEU A 66 5.83 5.34 -9.08
CA LEU A 66 4.83 5.15 -10.13
C LEU A 66 3.41 5.38 -9.57
N GLN A 67 3.08 4.78 -8.42
CA GLN A 67 1.76 4.91 -7.79
C GLN A 67 1.45 6.35 -7.36
N TYR A 68 2.43 7.05 -6.80
CA TYR A 68 2.27 8.40 -6.26
C TYR A 68 2.67 9.52 -7.24
N ALA A 69 2.90 9.17 -8.52
CA ALA A 69 3.30 10.10 -9.57
C ALA A 69 4.52 10.96 -9.19
N ILE A 70 5.48 10.38 -8.46
CA ILE A 70 6.71 11.06 -8.08
C ILE A 70 7.57 11.21 -9.34
N PRO A 71 8.03 12.42 -9.69
CA PRO A 71 8.85 12.62 -10.87
C PRO A 71 10.18 11.87 -10.72
N MET A 72 10.42 10.91 -11.61
CA MET A 72 11.67 10.15 -11.66
C MET A 72 12.60 10.81 -12.67
N ASN A 73 13.66 11.44 -12.17
CA ASN A 73 14.64 12.10 -13.02
C ASN A 73 15.63 11.08 -13.59
N GLU A 74 15.81 11.08 -14.91
CA GLU A 74 16.71 10.19 -15.66
C GLU A 74 18.17 10.27 -15.18
N LYS A 75 18.59 11.40 -14.60
CA LYS A 75 19.95 11.58 -14.08
C LYS A 75 20.25 10.78 -12.82
N PHE A 76 19.23 10.39 -12.05
CA PHE A 76 19.42 9.84 -10.71
C PHE A 76 18.97 8.39 -10.58
N TYR A 77 18.18 7.87 -11.53
CA TYR A 77 17.64 6.52 -11.40
C TYR A 77 17.82 5.68 -12.67
N PRO A 78 18.38 4.45 -12.56
CA PRO A 78 18.39 3.47 -13.65
C PRO A 78 16.98 3.09 -14.12
N THR A 79 15.96 3.47 -13.36
CA THR A 79 14.55 3.17 -13.60
C THR A 79 13.92 3.92 -14.79
N ALA A 80 14.59 4.95 -15.34
CA ALA A 80 14.12 5.61 -16.57
C ALA A 80 14.07 4.64 -17.77
N LYS A 81 15.07 3.75 -17.88
CA LYS A 81 15.07 2.68 -18.91
C LYS A 81 13.90 1.72 -18.71
N LEU A 82 13.65 1.34 -17.46
CA LEU A 82 12.50 0.50 -17.10
C LEU A 82 11.17 1.18 -17.45
N LEU A 83 11.02 2.48 -17.14
CA LEU A 83 9.82 3.24 -17.46
C LEU A 83 9.57 3.29 -18.97
N ASN A 84 10.61 3.55 -19.75
CA ASN A 84 10.52 3.56 -21.21
C ASN A 84 10.11 2.19 -21.76
N ALA A 85 10.73 1.11 -21.28
CA ALA A 85 10.40 -0.26 -21.68
C ALA A 85 8.95 -0.63 -21.32
N LEU A 86 8.50 -0.30 -20.11
CA LEU A 86 7.12 -0.52 -19.68
C LEU A 86 6.13 0.25 -20.55
N ASN A 87 6.50 1.46 -20.97
CA ASN A 87 5.65 2.31 -21.80
C ASN A 87 5.59 1.85 -23.26
N SER A 88 6.65 1.23 -23.77
CA SER A 88 6.77 0.77 -25.16
C SER A 88 6.17 -0.61 -25.41
N LEU A 89 6.07 -1.45 -24.38
CA LEU A 89 5.63 -2.84 -24.51
C LEU A 89 4.22 -3.03 -23.96
N GLY A 90 3.35 -3.70 -24.71
CA GLY A 90 1.96 -3.96 -24.29
C GLY A 90 1.87 -4.70 -22.95
N VAL A 91 2.75 -5.68 -22.72
CA VAL A 91 2.86 -6.40 -21.44
C VAL A 91 3.30 -5.48 -20.31
N GLY A 92 4.20 -4.53 -20.59
CA GLY A 92 4.65 -3.53 -19.61
C GLY A 92 3.52 -2.59 -19.19
N ARG A 93 2.71 -2.12 -20.15
CA ARG A 93 1.50 -1.33 -19.88
C ARG A 93 0.48 -2.12 -19.05
N MET A 94 0.25 -3.38 -19.39
CA MET A 94 -0.63 -4.26 -18.61
C MET A 94 -0.14 -4.40 -17.15
N LEU A 95 1.17 -4.57 -16.94
CA LEU A 95 1.74 -4.64 -15.59
C LEU A 95 1.55 -3.34 -14.82
N GLN A 96 1.71 -2.17 -15.47
CA GLN A 96 1.40 -0.87 -14.86
C GLN A 96 -0.08 -0.78 -14.47
N TYR A 97 -1.01 -1.16 -15.36
CA TYR A 97 -2.45 -1.13 -15.05
C TYR A 97 -2.81 -2.05 -13.88
N LEU A 98 -2.28 -3.27 -13.87
CA LEU A 98 -2.49 -4.21 -12.79
C LEU A 98 -1.98 -3.64 -11.45
N HIS A 99 -0.81 -2.99 -11.49
CA HIS A 99 -0.25 -2.31 -10.34
C HIS A 99 -1.18 -1.23 -9.81
N PHE A 100 -1.52 -0.23 -10.65
CA PHE A 100 -2.40 0.87 -10.26
C PHE A 100 -3.76 0.38 -9.76
N PHE A 101 -4.38 -0.57 -10.45
CA PHE A 101 -5.69 -1.07 -10.10
C PHE A 101 -5.68 -1.79 -8.75
N SER A 102 -4.70 -2.67 -8.54
CA SER A 102 -4.57 -3.44 -7.29
C SER A 102 -4.30 -2.52 -6.10
N THR A 103 -3.36 -1.59 -6.24
CA THR A 103 -2.99 -0.71 -5.13
C THR A 103 -4.10 0.28 -4.80
N LYS A 104 -4.76 0.87 -5.81
CA LYS A 104 -5.91 1.75 -5.56
C LYS A 104 -7.08 1.02 -4.92
N THR A 105 -7.35 -0.21 -5.31
CA THR A 105 -8.40 -1.02 -4.69
C THR A 105 -8.11 -1.27 -3.21
N ILE A 106 -6.85 -1.58 -2.88
CA ILE A 106 -6.39 -1.76 -1.50
C ILE A 106 -6.52 -0.44 -0.71
N GLU A 107 -6.03 0.69 -1.24
CA GLU A 107 -6.13 2.00 -0.59
C GLU A 107 -7.59 2.38 -0.30
N LEU A 108 -8.48 2.23 -1.27
CA LEU A 108 -9.90 2.54 -1.11
C LEU A 108 -10.57 1.65 -0.06
N THR A 109 -10.22 0.36 -0.01
CA THR A 109 -10.74 -0.56 0.99
C THR A 109 -10.31 -0.16 2.41
N VAL A 110 -9.04 0.22 2.57
CA VAL A 110 -8.52 0.72 3.86
C VAL A 110 -9.18 2.03 4.25
N PHE A 111 -9.32 2.99 3.33
CA PHE A 111 -9.99 4.25 3.62
C PHE A 111 -11.46 4.07 3.96
N ALA A 112 -12.17 3.14 3.30
CA ALA A 112 -13.55 2.81 3.65
C ALA A 112 -13.65 2.23 5.07
N ALA A 113 -12.74 1.32 5.44
CA ALA A 113 -12.69 0.74 6.78
C ALA A 113 -12.40 1.80 7.86
N ILE A 114 -11.41 2.68 7.61
CA ILE A 114 -11.08 3.79 8.52
C ILE A 114 -12.26 4.76 8.61
N GLY A 115 -12.88 5.12 7.48
CA GLY A 115 -14.04 6.00 7.43
C GLY A 115 -15.20 5.48 8.27
N ASN A 116 -15.49 4.17 8.20
CA ASN A 116 -16.53 3.55 9.01
C ASN A 116 -16.25 3.69 10.52
N ILE A 117 -14.99 3.48 10.94
CA ILE A 117 -14.57 3.68 12.34
C ILE A 117 -14.79 5.14 12.77
N PHE A 118 -14.44 6.11 11.93
CA PHE A 118 -14.68 7.52 12.23
C PHE A 118 -16.17 7.85 12.34
N PHE A 119 -17.02 7.32 11.45
CA PHE A 119 -18.47 7.52 11.52
C PHE A 119 -19.09 6.94 12.80
N ASP A 120 -18.65 5.75 13.22
CA ASP A 120 -19.12 5.12 14.47
C ASP A 120 -18.76 5.95 15.70
N ILE A 121 -17.55 6.51 15.75
CA ILE A 121 -17.11 7.41 16.82
C ILE A 121 -18.00 8.66 16.87
N LEU A 122 -18.19 9.33 15.73
CA LEU A 122 -19.01 10.55 15.65
C LEU A 122 -20.48 10.30 15.99
N ARG A 123 -21.02 9.11 15.67
CA ARG A 123 -22.41 8.75 16.00
C ARG A 123 -22.59 8.53 17.51
N ASN A 124 -21.63 7.87 18.16
CA ASN A 124 -21.70 7.58 19.59
C ASN A 124 -21.49 8.82 20.47
N GLU A 125 -20.82 9.86 19.99
CA GLU A 125 -20.72 11.15 20.70
C GLU A 125 -22.02 11.98 20.66
N ARG A 126 -22.96 11.65 19.77
CA ARG A 126 -24.25 12.36 19.61
C ARG A 126 -25.43 11.66 20.30
N ALA A 127 -25.22 10.47 20.86
CA ALA A 127 -26.23 9.68 21.58
C ALA A 127 -26.04 9.83 23.10
#